data_AF-A0A444MTJ9-F1
#
_entry.id   AF-A0A444MTJ9-F1
#
_cell.length_a   1.000
_cell.length_b   1.000
_cell.length_c   1.000
_cell.angle_alpha   90.00
_cell.angle_beta   90.00
_cell.angle_gamma   90.00
#
_symmetry.space_group_name_H-M   'P 1'
#
loop_
_entity.id
_entity.type
_entity.pdbx_description
1 polymer ?
#
loop_
_entity_poly.entity_id
_entity_poly.type
_entity_poly.pdbx_seq_one_letter_code
_entity_poly.pdbx_strand_id
1 'polypeptide(L)' 'MQVEILTKEDLKQFKAELVQELKDAFSGNAKPQNKEWLKSNEVRKLLGISPGTLQNLRLNGTLTYSKIGGMMYYWIYR' A
#
# COMPACT_ATOMS: atom_id res chain seq x y z
N MET A 1 -7.50 -37.34 36.13
CA MET A 1 -6.65 -36.15 35.87
C MET A 1 -5.65 -36.56 34.80
N GLN A 2 -5.87 -36.17 33.55
CA GLN A 2 -4.93 -36.42 32.47
C GLN A 2 -3.84 -35.35 32.57
N VAL A 3 -2.61 -35.78 32.79
CA VAL A 3 -1.45 -34.89 32.84
C VAL A 3 -0.90 -34.81 31.42
N GLU A 4 -1.24 -33.74 30.70
CA GLU A 4 -0.57 -33.41 29.46
C GLU A 4 0.83 -32.89 29.79
N ILE A 5 1.85 -33.66 29.40
CA ILE A 5 3.24 -33.30 29.62
C ILE A 5 3.66 -32.41 28.46
N LEU A 6 3.74 -31.11 28.72
CA LEU A 6 4.25 -30.15 27.74
C LEU A 6 5.75 -30.40 27.51
N THR A 7 6.14 -30.72 26.28
CA THR A 7 7.55 -30.94 25.95
C THR A 7 8.23 -29.61 25.59
N LYS A 8 9.56 -29.57 25.68
CA LYS A 8 10.34 -28.41 25.21
C LYS A 8 10.21 -28.20 23.69
N GLU A 9 9.86 -29.25 22.96
CA GLU A 9 9.63 -29.23 21.51
C GLU A 9 8.35 -28.44 21.19
N ASP A 10 7.27 -28.71 21.93
CA ASP A 10 5.98 -28.02 21.78
C ASP A 10 6.12 -26.51 22.00
N LEU A 11 6.92 -26.09 22.98
CA LEU A 11 7.21 -24.68 23.22
C LEU A 11 8.02 -24.02 22.09
N LYS A 12 8.95 -24.75 21.47
CA LYS A 12 9.71 -24.23 20.31
C LYS A 12 8.80 -24.08 19.10
N GLN A 13 7.93 -25.05 18.88
CA GLN A 13 6.96 -25.04 17.78
C GLN A 13 5.97 -23.89 17.96
N PHE A 14 5.39 -23.75 19.16
CA PHE A 14 4.51 -22.63 19.49
C PHE A 14 5.18 -21.27 19.30
N LYS A 15 6.44 -21.13 19.74
CA LYS A 15 7.21 -19.89 19.52
C LYS A 15 7.39 -19.59 18.03
N ALA A 16 7.69 -20.61 17.22
CA ALA A 16 7.89 -20.44 15.79
C ALA A 16 6.58 -20.01 15.10
N GLU A 17 5.48 -20.69 15.38
CA GLU A 17 4.15 -20.39 14.85
C GLU A 17 3.70 -18.98 15.25
N LEU A 18 3.86 -18.61 16.53
CA LEU A 18 3.48 -17.29 17.03
C LEU A 18 4.31 -16.16 16.41
N VAL A 19 5.61 -16.36 16.19
CA VAL A 19 6.45 -15.38 15.49
C VAL A 19 6.05 -15.28 14.01
N GLN A 20 5.64 -16.38 13.39
CA GLN A 20 5.20 -16.39 12.00
C GLN A 20 3.86 -15.66 11.84
N GLU A 21 2.88 -15.93 12.70
CA GLU A 21 1.60 -15.23 12.72
C GLU A 21 1.76 -13.74 13.01
N LEU A 22 2.64 -13.36 13.95
CA LEU A 22 2.95 -11.95 14.18
C LEU A 22 3.58 -11.31 12.94
N LYS A 23 4.53 -12.00 12.28
CA LYS A 23 5.10 -11.50 11.03
C LYS A 23 4.03 -11.33 9.97
N ASP A 24 3.10 -12.25 9.83
CA ASP A 24 2.04 -12.15 8.82
C ASP A 24 1.02 -11.05 9.17
N ALA A 25 0.72 -10.85 10.45
CA ALA A 25 -0.13 -9.76 10.94
C ALA A 25 0.51 -8.38 10.73
N PHE A 26 1.82 -8.26 10.94
CA PHE A 26 2.58 -7.02 10.69
C PHE A 26 2.97 -6.83 9.22
N SER A 27 3.06 -7.91 8.46
CA SER A 27 3.20 -7.91 7.00
C SER A 27 1.85 -7.72 6.31
N GLY A 28 0.87 -7.17 7.04
CA GLY A 28 -0.47 -6.85 6.57
C GLY A 28 -0.38 -6.37 5.13
N ASN A 29 -1.19 -7.01 4.28
CA ASN A 29 -1.27 -6.98 2.81
C ASN A 29 -1.20 -5.60 2.12
N ALA A 30 -0.30 -4.72 2.51
CA ALA A 30 0.28 -3.71 1.69
C ALA A 30 1.23 -4.47 0.76
N LYS A 31 0.64 -5.09 -0.29
CA LYS A 31 1.30 -5.07 -1.59
C LYS A 31 1.94 -3.68 -1.70
N PRO A 32 3.23 -3.55 -2.04
CA PRO A 32 3.83 -2.24 -2.20
C PRO A 32 2.93 -1.51 -3.20
N GLN A 33 2.07 -0.64 -2.67
CA GLN A 33 1.11 0.08 -3.46
C GLN A 33 2.03 0.92 -4.31
N ASN A 34 2.18 0.56 -5.58
CA ASN A 34 3.38 0.91 -6.32
C ASN A 34 3.23 2.40 -6.59
N LYS A 35 3.82 3.21 -5.70
CA LYS A 35 3.60 4.65 -5.60
C LYS A 35 4.28 5.25 -6.81
N GLU A 36 3.50 5.48 -7.84
CA GLU A 36 3.99 5.92 -9.13
C GLU A 36 3.65 7.40 -9.34
N TRP A 37 4.65 8.18 -9.73
CA TRP A 37 4.46 9.56 -10.16
C TRP A 37 4.09 9.57 -11.64
N LEU A 38 2.82 9.84 -11.92
CA LEU A 38 2.28 9.81 -13.28
C LEU A 38 2.14 11.21 -13.85
N LYS A 39 2.39 11.35 -15.16
CA LYS A 39 2.17 12.61 -15.89
C LYS A 39 0.68 12.84 -16.14
N SER A 40 0.31 14.09 -16.43
CA SER A 40 -1.09 14.48 -16.72
C SER A 40 -1.78 13.62 -17.78
N ASN A 41 -1.05 13.11 -18.79
CA ASN A 41 -1.62 12.24 -19.82
C ASN A 41 -1.92 10.83 -19.31
N GLU A 42 -1.05 10.27 -18.47
CA GLU A 42 -1.21 8.94 -17.87
C GLU A 42 -2.35 8.93 -16.86
N VAL A 43 -2.43 9.95 -16.00
CA VAL A 43 -3.52 10.09 -15.02
C VAL A 43 -4.88 10.20 -15.70
N ARG A 44 -4.98 11.00 -16.78
CA ARG A 44 -6.22 11.11 -17.56
C ARG A 44 -6.64 9.79 -18.19
N LYS A 45 -5.70 9.02 -18.73
CA LYS A 45 -5.97 7.69 -19.27
C LYS A 45 -6.38 6.71 -18.18
N LEU A 46 -5.71 6.74 -17.03
CA LEU A 46 -5.97 5.86 -15.90
C LEU A 46 -7.34 6.10 -15.29
N LEU A 47 -7.73 7.37 -15.10
CA LEU A 47 -9.01 7.74 -14.49
C LEU A 47 -10.15 7.94 -15.51
N GLY A 48 -9.86 7.93 -16.81
CA GLY A 48 -10.86 8.18 -17.86
C GLY A 48 -11.41 9.62 -17.85
N ILE A 49 -10.65 10.60 -17.36
CA ILE A 49 -11.13 11.97 -17.13
C ILE A 49 -10.63 12.98 -18.17
N SER A 50 -11.40 14.05 -18.33
CA SER A 50 -11.03 15.19 -19.19
C SER A 50 -9.90 16.03 -18.58
N PRO A 51 -9.19 16.85 -19.38
CA PRO A 51 -8.21 17.81 -18.87
C PRO A 51 -8.78 18.81 -17.86
N GLY A 52 -10.01 19.29 -18.08
CA GLY A 52 -10.69 20.20 -17.17
C GLY A 52 -11.03 19.54 -15.83
N THR A 53 -11.45 18.27 -15.86
CA THR A 53 -11.67 17.49 -14.63
C THR A 53 -10.36 17.30 -13.85
N LEU A 54 -9.26 16.94 -14.52
CA LEU A 54 -7.96 16.81 -13.86
C LEU A 54 -7.49 18.13 -13.25
N GLN A 55 -7.73 19.26 -13.94
CA GLN A 55 -7.45 20.59 -13.39
C GLN A 55 -8.30 20.87 -12.14
N ASN A 56 -9.59 20.56 -12.17
CA ASN A 56 -10.47 20.73 -11.00
C ASN A 56 -10.01 19.89 -9.81
N LEU A 57 -9.66 18.63 -10.03
CA LEU A 57 -9.12 17.72 -9.01
C LEU A 57 -7.78 18.20 -8.43
N ARG A 58 -6.99 18.92 -9.22
CA ARG A 58 -5.74 19.54 -8.77
C ARG A 58 -6.01 20.80 -7.95
N LEU A 59 -6.91 21.66 -8.40
CA LEU A 59 -7.24 22.93 -7.74
C LEU A 59 -7.98 22.72 -6.42
N ASN A 60 -8.85 21.71 -6.33
CA ASN A 60 -9.59 21.39 -5.12
C ASN A 60 -8.81 20.49 -4.14
N GLY A 61 -7.58 20.09 -4.47
CA GLY A 61 -6.71 19.28 -3.61
C GLY A 61 -7.06 17.79 -3.54
N THR A 62 -7.96 17.29 -4.38
CA THR A 62 -8.32 15.86 -4.41
C THR A 62 -7.15 14.98 -4.89
N LEU A 63 -6.36 15.48 -5.84
CA LEU A 63 -5.17 14.78 -6.33
C LEU A 63 -3.90 15.51 -5.90
N THR A 64 -3.06 14.81 -5.15
CA THR A 64 -1.71 15.28 -4.80
C THR A 64 -0.85 15.38 -6.06
N TYR A 65 -0.17 16.51 -6.23
CA TYR A 65 0.65 16.78 -7.40
C TYR A 65 1.95 17.49 -7.03
N SER A 66 2.92 17.43 -7.94
CA SER A 66 4.18 18.16 -7.88
C SER A 66 4.52 18.71 -9.26
N LYS A 67 5.11 19.91 -9.30
CA LYS A 67 5.55 20.56 -10.54
C LYS A 67 7.07 20.50 -10.62
N ILE A 68 7.59 19.80 -11.62
CA ILE A 68 9.04 19.62 -11.84
C ILE A 68 9.34 20.05 -13.28
N GLY A 69 10.19 21.06 -13.45
CA GLY A 69 10.60 21.53 -14.79
C GLY A 69 9.45 22.01 -15.68
N GLY A 70 8.38 22.56 -15.11
CA GLY A 70 7.19 22.97 -15.85
C GLY A 70 6.16 21.87 -16.10
N MET A 71 6.52 20.60 -15.89
CA MET A 71 5.61 19.45 -16.01
C MET A 71 4.94 19.13 -14.68
N MET A 72 3.69 18.66 -14.76
CA MET A 72 2.89 18.24 -13.61
C MET A 72 2.92 16.73 -13.47
N TYR A 73 3.27 16.28 -12.27
CA TYR A 73 3.26 14.89 -11.86
C TYR A 73 2.24 14.72 -10.75
N TYR A 74 1.55 13.59 -10.74
CA TYR A 74 0.52 13.28 -9.76
C TYR A 74 0.89 12.01 -9.04
N TRP A 75 0.61 12.00 -7.75
CA TRP A 75 0.84 10.85 -6.91
C TRP A 75 -0.38 9.94 -6.97
N ILE A 76 -0.21 8.75 -7.55
CA ILE A 76 -1.28 7.77 -7.69
C ILE A 76 -0.89 6.49 -6.95
N TYR A 77 -1.85 5.96 -6.20
CA TYR A 77 -1.75 4.68 -5.53
C TYR A 77 -2.28 3.58 -6.46
N ARG A 78 -1.44 2.60 -6.78
CA ARG A 78 -1.79 1.41 -7.57
C ARG A 78 -1.81 0.16 -6.72
#